data_AF-A0A9N9FCZ5-F1
#
_entry.id   AF-A0A9N9FCZ5-F1
#
_cell.length_a   1.000
_cell.length_b   1.000
_cell.length_c   1.000
_cell.angle_alpha   90.00
_cell.angle_beta   90.00
_cell.angle_gamma   90.00
#
_symmetry.space_group_name_H-M   'P 1'
#
loop_
_entity.id
_entity.type
_entity.pdbx_description
1 polymer ?
#
loop_
_entity_poly.entity_id
_entity_poly.type
_entity_poly.pdbx_seq_one_letter_code
_entity_poly.pdbx_strand_id
1 'polypeptide(L)'
;MKITNQCNHDHRICCECIGTYIKHELEDNGNLRISCPEDGCTEILDQKDVEKFASKESFKRLETLRNAERASESYVGQLKQCPNCASRIEKNEGCDHMTCRCGHEFCW
;
A
#
# COMPACT_ATOMS: atom_id res chain seq x y z
N MET A 1 20.06 17.29 -6.71
CA MET A 1 20.15 16.19 -5.69
C MET A 1 19.17 15.09 -6.10
N LYS A 2 19.42 13.80 -5.83
CA LYS A 2 18.45 12.73 -6.18
C LYS A 2 17.74 12.22 -4.94
N ILE A 3 16.42 12.44 -4.86
CA ILE A 3 15.57 11.92 -3.78
C ILE A 3 15.27 10.45 -4.02
N THR A 4 14.87 10.11 -5.24
CA THR A 4 14.61 8.74 -5.68
C THR A 4 15.40 8.49 -6.96
N ASN A 5 15.81 7.25 -7.19
CA ASN A 5 16.48 6.88 -8.45
C ASN A 5 15.51 6.75 -9.62
N GLN A 6 14.20 6.88 -9.35
CA GLN A 6 13.11 6.72 -10.31
C GLN A 6 12.71 8.07 -10.94
N CYS A 7 13.04 9.17 -10.26
CA CYS A 7 12.83 10.51 -10.77
C CYS A 7 13.87 10.90 -11.84
N ASN A 8 13.41 11.28 -13.03
CA ASN A 8 14.26 11.72 -14.14
C ASN A 8 14.37 13.27 -14.24
N HIS A 9 14.43 13.94 -13.10
CA HIS A 9 14.50 15.40 -12.98
C HIS A 9 15.46 15.81 -11.84
N ASP A 10 15.90 17.08 -11.83
CA ASP A 10 16.76 17.58 -10.76
C ASP A 10 15.93 18.16 -9.62
N HIS A 11 16.08 17.57 -8.43
CA HIS A 11 15.36 18.02 -7.25
C HIS A 11 16.06 19.23 -6.65
N ARG A 12 15.30 20.31 -6.52
CA ARG A 12 15.75 21.59 -5.94
C ARG A 12 15.34 21.75 -4.47
N ILE A 13 15.34 20.66 -3.71
CA ILE A 13 15.05 20.64 -2.27
C ILE A 13 16.21 19.98 -1.50
N CYS A 14 16.40 20.35 -0.24
CA CYS A 14 17.42 19.75 0.61
C CYS A 14 16.91 18.48 1.33
N CYS A 15 17.84 17.72 1.93
CA CYS A 15 17.53 16.53 2.73
C CYS A 15 16.57 16.82 3.90
N GLU A 16 16.68 17.98 4.54
CA GLU A 16 15.82 18.37 5.67
C GLU A 16 14.39 18.68 5.21
N CYS A 17 14.23 19.34 4.06
CA CYS A 17 12.92 19.63 3.49
C CYS A 17 12.19 18.34 3.11
N ILE A 18 12.86 17.41 2.43
CA ILE A 18 12.21 16.13 2.06
C ILE A 18 11.89 15.28 3.28
N GLY A 19 12.75 15.28 4.30
CA GLY A 19 12.47 14.58 5.57
C GLY A 19 11.24 15.16 6.28
N THR A 20 11.09 16.48 6.28
CA THR A 20 9.91 17.17 6.84
C THR A 20 8.64 16.87 6.04
N TYR A 21 8.73 16.88 4.71
CA TYR A 21 7.62 16.52 3.83
C TYR A 21 7.17 15.08 4.07
N ILE A 22 8.10 14.12 4.11
CA ILE A 22 7.81 12.72 4.41
C ILE A 22 7.13 12.58 5.78
N LYS A 23 7.63 13.30 6.79
CA LYS A 23 7.06 13.32 8.13
C LYS A 23 5.61 13.81 8.11
N HIS A 24 5.34 14.93 7.46
CA HIS A 24 3.99 15.50 7.34
C HIS A 24 3.05 14.56 6.58
N GLU A 25 3.49 13.95 5.48
CA GLU A 25 2.70 12.99 4.74
C GLU A 25 2.29 11.78 5.61
N LEU A 26 3.19 11.28 6.46
CA LEU A 26 2.93 10.13 7.33
C LEU A 26 2.12 10.46 8.59
N GLU A 27 2.36 11.61 9.20
CA GLU A 27 1.78 11.97 10.49
C GLU A 27 0.49 12.79 10.37
N ASP A 28 0.46 13.80 9.50
CA ASP A 28 -0.73 14.65 9.29
C ASP A 28 -1.69 14.00 8.30
N ASN A 29 -1.17 13.57 7.14
CA ASN A 29 -2.02 13.03 6.07
C ASN A 29 -2.27 11.52 6.19
N GLY A 30 -1.46 10.79 6.96
CA GLY A 30 -1.53 9.33 7.04
C GLY A 30 -1.26 8.64 5.70
N ASN A 31 -0.60 9.33 4.77
CA ASN A 31 -0.35 8.86 3.42
C ASN A 31 0.85 7.91 3.39
N LEU A 32 0.58 6.63 3.15
CA LEU A 32 1.61 5.58 3.00
C LEU A 32 2.26 5.56 1.61
N ARG A 33 1.72 6.33 0.65
CA ARG A 33 2.19 6.44 -0.73
C ARG A 33 2.69 7.85 -0.98
N ILE A 34 3.87 8.13 -0.43
CA ILE A 34 4.52 9.43 -0.53
C ILE A 34 5.04 9.62 -1.94
N SER A 35 4.51 10.61 -2.67
CA SER A 35 4.99 11.00 -4.00
C SER A 35 6.07 12.06 -3.91
N CYS A 36 6.85 12.19 -4.97
CA CYS A 36 7.80 13.29 -5.12
C CYS A 36 7.06 14.64 -4.96
N PRO A 37 7.60 15.59 -4.17
CA PRO A 37 6.96 16.91 -3.96
C PRO A 37 7.14 17.86 -5.16
N GLU A 38 7.81 17.44 -6.23
CA GLU A 38 8.02 18.27 -7.41
C GLU A 38 6.80 18.25 -8.34
N ASP A 39 6.39 19.44 -8.79
CA ASP A 39 5.26 19.61 -9.69
C ASP A 39 5.53 18.90 -11.03
N GLY A 40 4.66 17.96 -11.39
CA GLY A 40 4.81 17.14 -12.59
C GLY A 40 5.55 15.81 -12.39
N CYS A 41 5.98 15.48 -11.16
CA CYS A 41 6.53 14.15 -10.85
C CYS A 41 5.52 13.29 -10.08
N THR A 42 5.16 12.15 -10.66
CA THR A 42 4.25 11.16 -10.05
C THR A 42 4.97 9.96 -9.44
N GLU A 43 6.30 10.05 -9.30
CA GLU A 43 7.10 8.96 -8.75
C GLU A 43 6.85 8.80 -7.26
N ILE A 44 6.68 7.55 -6.82
CA ILE A 44 6.46 7.19 -5.43
C ILE A 44 7.80 6.83 -4.79
N LEU A 45 8.04 7.38 -3.60
CA LEU A 45 9.23 7.07 -2.82
C LEU A 45 9.12 5.63 -2.28
N ASP A 46 10.16 4.82 -2.50
CA ASP A 46 10.20 3.46 -1.97
C ASP A 46 10.63 3.46 -0.50
N GLN A 47 10.45 2.31 0.18
CA GLN A 47 10.88 2.10 1.55
C GLN A 47 12.33 2.55 1.79
N LYS A 48 13.24 2.28 0.84
CA LYS A 48 14.66 2.68 0.95
C LYS A 48 14.88 4.19 0.86
N ASP A 49 14.08 4.89 0.05
CA ASP A 49 14.15 6.34 -0.06
C ASP A 49 13.62 6.98 1.22
N VAL A 50 12.48 6.50 1.72
CA VAL A 50 11.90 6.94 2.99
C VAL A 50 12.87 6.68 4.15
N GLU A 51 13.50 5.51 4.24
CA GLU A 51 14.49 5.21 5.29
C GLU A 51 15.67 6.19 5.29
N LYS A 52 16.10 6.61 4.11
CA LYS A 52 17.26 7.48 3.92
C LYS A 52 17.01 8.93 4.34
N PHE A 53 15.77 9.41 4.18
CA PHE A 53 15.42 10.81 4.41
C PHE A 53 14.52 11.02 5.64
N ALA A 54 13.76 10.01 6.06
CA ALA A 54 12.88 10.07 7.21
C ALA A 54 13.58 9.64 8.50
N SER A 55 13.00 10.02 9.64
CA SER A 55 13.44 9.55 10.95
C SER A 55 13.08 8.07 11.16
N LYS A 56 13.87 7.39 12.01
CA LYS A 56 13.62 5.98 12.40
C LYS A 56 12.19 5.73 12.88
N GLU A 57 11.59 6.71 13.57
CA GLU A 57 10.21 6.63 14.06
C GLU A 57 9.20 6.63 12.91
N SER A 58 9.33 7.56 11.96
CA SER A 58 8.48 7.67 10.78
C SER A 58 8.58 6.41 9.90
N PHE A 59 9.80 5.89 9.72
CA PHE A 59 10.03 4.65 8.99
C PHE A 59 9.33 3.45 9.65
N LYS A 60 9.49 3.30 10.97
CA LYS A 60 8.86 2.22 11.73
C LYS A 60 7.34 2.27 11.64
N ARG A 61 6.77 3.49 11.63
CA ARG A 61 5.33 3.72 11.47
C ARG A 61 4.85 3.31 10.08
N LEU A 62 5.55 3.71 9.01
CA LEU A 62 5.24 3.31 7.64
C LEU A 62 5.28 1.78 7.48
N GLU A 63 6.30 1.12 8.01
CA GLU A 63 6.41 -0.33 7.96
C GLU A 63 5.25 -1.01 8.72
N THR A 64 4.93 -0.54 9.92
CA THR A 64 3.83 -1.10 10.72
C THR A 64 2.50 -0.99 9.98
N LEU A 65 2.21 0.18 9.39
CA LEU A 65 0.97 0.43 8.66
C LEU A 65 0.89 -0.39 7.37
N ARG A 66 1.97 -0.48 6.58
CA ARG A 66 2.01 -1.35 5.38
C ARG A 66 1.83 -2.83 5.73
N ASN A 67 2.42 -3.30 6.82
CA ASN A 67 2.25 -4.69 7.26
C ASN A 67 0.82 -4.95 7.75
N ALA A 68 0.19 -3.99 8.44
CA ALA A 68 -1.21 -4.10 8.84
C ALA A 68 -2.15 -4.13 7.62
N GLU A 69 -1.88 -3.31 6.59
CA GLU A 69 -2.63 -3.32 5.32
C GLU A 69 -2.53 -4.69 4.63
N ARG A 70 -1.30 -5.22 4.46
CA ARG A 70 -1.09 -6.57 3.89
C ARG A 70 -1.73 -7.68 4.71
N ALA A 71 -1.68 -7.59 6.04
CA ALA A 71 -2.32 -8.56 6.92
C ALA A 71 -3.86 -8.51 6.80
N SER A 72 -4.43 -7.33 6.54
CA SER A 72 -5.86 -7.16 6.28
C SER A 72 -6.26 -7.66 4.87
N GLU A 73 -5.43 -7.40 3.85
CA GLU A 73 -5.64 -7.91 2.49
C GLU A 73 -5.65 -9.44 2.42
N SER A 74 -4.86 -10.11 3.27
CA SER A 74 -4.87 -11.58 3.41
C SER A 74 -6.26 -12.14 3.77
N TYR A 75 -7.08 -11.39 4.51
CA TYR A 75 -8.45 -11.78 4.83
C TYR A 75 -9.42 -11.55 3.65
N VAL A 76 -9.18 -10.52 2.84
CA VAL A 76 -9.97 -10.26 1.62
C VAL A 76 -9.69 -11.30 0.53
N GLY A 77 -8.48 -11.86 0.48
CA GLY A 77 -8.13 -12.97 -0.41
C GLY A 77 -8.92 -14.27 -0.15
N GLN A 78 -9.57 -14.39 1.01
CA GLN A 78 -10.42 -15.53 1.36
C GLN A 78 -11.89 -15.33 0.96
N LEU A 79 -12.22 -14.22 0.28
CA LEU A 79 -13.58 -13.88 -0.15
C LEU A 79 -13.65 -13.81 -1.69
N LYS A 80 -14.39 -14.72 -2.33
CA LYS A 80 -14.62 -14.75 -3.78
C LYS A 80 -16.08 -14.47 -4.06
N GLN A 81 -16.36 -13.78 -5.16
CA GLN A 81 -17.73 -13.51 -5.59
C GLN A 81 -18.28 -14.68 -6.40
N CYS A 82 -19.53 -15.06 -6.14
CA CYS A 82 -20.23 -16.04 -6.96
C CYS A 82 -20.40 -15.49 -8.40
N PRO A 83 -20.04 -16.24 -9.46
CA PRO A 83 -20.18 -15.79 -10.84
C PRO A 83 -21.63 -15.61 -11.29
N ASN A 84 -22.59 -16.19 -10.56
CA ASN A 84 -24.01 -16.11 -10.91
C ASN A 84 -24.75 -14.95 -10.22
N CYS A 85 -24.50 -14.71 -8.93
CA CYS A 85 -25.26 -13.73 -8.13
C CYS A 85 -24.39 -12.64 -7.46
N ALA A 86 -23.07 -12.66 -7.69
CA ALA A 86 -22.08 -11.73 -7.11
C ALA A 86 -22.00 -11.68 -5.57
N SER A 87 -22.68 -12.61 -4.88
CA SER A 87 -22.59 -12.76 -3.42
C SER A 87 -21.15 -13.10 -3.00
N ARG A 88 -20.67 -12.45 -1.93
CA ARG A 88 -19.35 -12.73 -1.33
C ARG A 88 -19.42 -14.05 -0.57
N ILE A 89 -18.53 -14.97 -0.91
CA ILE A 89 -18.41 -16.28 -0.26
C ILE A 89 -17.02 -16.35 0.38
N GLU A 90 -16.97 -16.72 1.66
CA GLU A 90 -15.73 -17.03 2.37
C GLU A 90 -15.35 -18.49 2.12
N LYS A 91 -14.09 -18.74 1.74
CA LYS A 91 -13.61 -20.13 1.59
C LYS A 91 -13.46 -20.76 2.97
N ASN A 92 -14.32 -21.71 3.30
CA ASN A 92 -14.10 -22.60 4.43
C ASN A 92 -12.90 -23.52 4.12
N GLU A 93 -12.03 -23.79 5.10
CA GLU A 93 -10.89 -24.70 4.93
C GLU A 93 -11.36 -26.06 4.38
N GLY A 94 -10.77 -26.52 3.27
CA GLY A 94 -11.20 -27.76 2.59
C GLY A 94 -11.16 -27.71 1.06
N CYS A 95 -11.93 -28.59 0.42
CA CYS A 95 -12.01 -28.79 -1.04
C CYS A 95 -12.43 -27.52 -1.80
N ASP A 96 -11.88 -27.32 -3.01
CA ASP A 96 -12.15 -26.14 -3.84
C ASP A 96 -13.56 -26.09 -4.46
N HIS A 97 -14.39 -27.12 -4.30
CA HIS A 97 -15.77 -27.13 -4.80
C HIS A 97 -16.73 -26.45 -3.82
N MET A 98 -17.29 -25.29 -4.20
CA MET A 98 -18.14 -24.47 -3.36
C MET A 98 -19.55 -24.31 -3.92
N THR A 99 -20.54 -24.27 -3.04
CA THR A 99 -21.95 -24.02 -3.40
C THR A 99 -22.41 -22.69 -2.83
N CYS A 100 -22.86 -21.79 -3.70
CA CYS A 100 -23.43 -20.50 -3.29
C CYS A 100 -24.85 -20.67 -2.72
N ARG A 101 -25.29 -19.73 -1.88
CA ARG A 101 -26.68 -19.65 -1.40
C ARG A 101 -27.72 -19.48 -2.51
N CYS A 102 -27.32 -19.00 -3.69
CA CYS A 102 -28.21 -18.99 -4.86
C CYS A 102 -28.39 -20.37 -5.52
N GLY A 103 -27.71 -21.41 -5.03
CA GLY A 103 -27.72 -22.76 -5.58
C GLY A 103 -26.70 -23.00 -6.69
N HIS A 104 -25.86 -22.01 -7.03
CA HIS A 104 -24.80 -22.17 -8.03
C HIS A 104 -23.55 -22.80 -7.44
N GLU A 105 -23.10 -23.90 -8.04
CA GLU A 105 -21.88 -24.62 -7.68
C GLU A 105 -20.73 -24.19 -8.57
N PHE A 106 -19.57 -23.91 -7.99
CA PHE A 106 -18.38 -23.50 -8.72
C PHE A 106 -17.09 -23.89 -7.98
N CYS A 107 -16.00 -24.02 -8.72
CA CYS A 107 -14.68 -24.19 -8.12
C CYS A 107 -14.07 -22.82 -7.76
N TRP A 108 -13.51 -22.74 -6.55
CA TRP A 108 -12.71 -21.60 -6.11
C TRP A 108 -11.45 -21.43 -6.97
#